data_AF-A0AB33FRL5-F1
#
_entry.id   AF-A0AB33FRL5-F1
#
_cell.length_a   1.000
_cell.length_b   1.000
_cell.length_c   1.000
_cell.angle_alpha   90.00
_cell.angle_beta   90.00
_cell.angle_gamma   90.00
#
_symmetry.space_group_name_H-M   'P 1'
#
loop_
_entity.id
_entity.type
_entity.pdbx_description
1 polymer ?
#
loop_
_entity_poly.entity_id
_entity_poly.type
_entity_poly.pdbx_seq_one_letter_code
_entity_poly.pdbx_strand_id
1 'polypeptide(L)'
;MNTGTLLRALANGVNPDTGELLRPASAACASEAIRLLFALASEFDGEAERQKKARLTSEEKWQKNLAEGRPANAYFPWPEEEKLRLRESHAAGATLEALSDEFERSTWSIAVQLQKMGLMGEE
;
A
#
# COMPACT_ATOMS: atom_id res chain seq x y z
N MET A 1 17.22 -6.49 -25.33
CA MET A 1 16.80 -5.43 -24.40
C MET A 1 15.41 -4.97 -24.79
N ASN A 2 14.56 -4.65 -23.81
CA ASN A 2 13.18 -4.20 -24.07
C ASN A 2 13.19 -2.69 -24.33
N THR A 3 12.40 -2.17 -25.27
CA THR A 3 12.43 -0.73 -25.63
C THR A 3 12.10 0.16 -24.43
N GLY A 4 11.17 -0.26 -23.56
CA GLY A 4 10.88 0.42 -22.29
C GLY A 4 12.09 0.52 -21.36
N THR A 5 12.93 -0.52 -21.30
CA THR A 5 14.16 -0.51 -20.49
C THR A 5 15.23 0.45 -21.02
N LEU A 6 15.34 0.61 -22.34
CA LEU A 6 16.26 1.55 -22.98
C LEU A 6 15.83 3.00 -22.70
N LEU A 7 14.54 3.30 -22.84
CA LEU A 7 13.98 4.62 -22.55
C LEU A 7 14.14 4.99 -21.07
N ARG A 8 13.98 4.03 -20.16
CA ARG A 8 14.20 4.23 -18.72
C ARG A 8 15.68 4.45 -18.38
N ALA A 9 16.60 3.76 -19.05
CA ALA A 9 18.04 4.01 -18.89
C ALA A 9 18.40 5.45 -19.28
N LEU A 10 17.89 5.92 -20.44
CA LEU A 10 18.08 7.29 -20.89
C LEU A 10 17.48 8.31 -19.93
N ALA A 11 16.27 8.05 -19.41
CA ALA A 11 15.61 8.94 -18.44
C ALA A 11 16.39 9.06 -17.12
N ASN A 12 17.12 8.01 -16.73
CA ASN A 12 18.03 8.01 -15.59
C ASN A 12 19.40 8.62 -15.90
N GLY A 13 19.60 9.15 -17.12
CA GLY A 13 20.87 9.73 -17.53
C GLY A 13 21.94 8.68 -17.80
N VAL A 14 21.58 7.48 -18.24
CA VAL A 14 22.51 6.39 -18.58
C VAL A 14 22.42 6.07 -20.07
N ASN A 15 23.57 5.95 -20.73
CA ASN A 15 23.64 5.46 -22.10
C ASN A 15 23.26 3.97 -22.12
N PRO A 16 22.20 3.56 -22.83
CA PRO A 16 21.73 2.18 -22.83
C PRO A 16 22.72 1.19 -23.45
N ASP A 17 23.59 1.63 -24.35
CA ASP A 17 24.53 0.76 -25.08
C ASP A 17 25.85 0.60 -24.33
N THR A 18 26.32 1.64 -23.63
CA THR A 18 27.61 1.63 -22.92
C THR A 18 27.49 1.52 -21.39
N GLY A 19 26.33 1.84 -20.83
CA GLY A 19 26.12 1.92 -19.38
C GLY A 19 26.74 3.14 -18.70
N GLU A 20 27.34 4.06 -19.45
CA GLU A 20 27.96 5.27 -18.93
C GLU A 20 26.94 6.38 -18.62
N LEU A 21 27.30 7.30 -17.72
CA LEU A 21 26.46 8.47 -17.42
C LEU A 21 26.47 9.46 -18.59
N LEU A 22 25.29 9.94 -18.96
CA LEU A 22 25.11 11.00 -19.93
C LEU A 22 25.60 12.32 -19.34
N ARG A 23 26.17 13.17 -20.21
CA ARG A 23 26.58 14.52 -19.81
C ARG A 23 25.35 15.33 -19.36
N PRO A 24 25.44 16.14 -18.29
CA PRO A 24 24.30 16.94 -17.78
C PRO A 24 23.69 17.92 -18.80
N ALA A 25 24.46 18.35 -19.81
CA ALA A 25 24.00 19.21 -20.89
C ALA A 25 23.32 18.45 -22.06
N SER A 26 23.15 17.13 -21.95
CA SER A 26 22.48 16.31 -22.95
C SER A 26 20.99 16.65 -23.01
N ALA A 27 20.40 16.65 -24.21
CA ALA A 27 18.97 16.87 -24.41
C ALA A 27 18.11 15.84 -23.64
N ALA A 28 18.62 14.62 -23.43
CA ALA A 28 17.95 13.58 -22.64
C ALA A 28 17.88 13.91 -21.13
N CYS A 29 18.75 14.78 -20.63
CA CYS A 29 18.80 15.19 -19.22
C CYS A 29 17.94 16.44 -18.94
N ALA A 30 17.29 17.03 -19.95
CA ALA A 30 16.33 18.09 -19.75
C ALA A 30 15.10 17.55 -19.00
N SER A 31 14.57 18.33 -18.05
CA SER A 31 13.41 17.93 -17.23
C SER A 31 12.20 17.49 -18.06
N GLU A 32 11.94 18.18 -19.17
CA GLU A 32 10.88 17.84 -20.11
C GLU A 32 11.13 16.50 -20.81
N ALA A 33 12.37 16.27 -21.28
CA ALA A 33 12.77 15.04 -21.93
C ALA A 33 12.70 13.85 -20.96
N ILE A 34 13.14 14.00 -19.71
CA ILE A 34 13.04 12.96 -18.68
C ILE A 34 11.58 12.55 -18.47
N ARG A 35 10.67 13.53 -18.33
CA ARG A 35 9.22 13.26 -18.17
C ARG A 35 8.66 12.51 -19.37
N LEU A 36 8.99 12.94 -20.59
CA LEU A 36 8.55 12.30 -21.82
C LEU A 36 9.10 10.87 -21.96
N LEU A 37 10.38 10.67 -21.67
CA LEU A 37 11.01 9.34 -21.71
C LEU A 37 10.37 8.37 -20.72
N PHE A 38 10.05 8.82 -19.50
CA PHE A 38 9.32 7.98 -18.54
C PHE A 38 7.88 7.70 -18.97
N ALA A 39 7.19 8.68 -19.56
CA ALA A 39 5.84 8.49 -20.08
C ALA A 39 5.83 7.43 -21.19
N LEU A 40 6.72 7.57 -22.18
CA LEU A 40 6.87 6.61 -23.28
C LEU A 40 7.30 5.23 -22.77
N ALA A 41 8.29 5.14 -21.88
CA ALA A 41 8.70 3.87 -21.28
C ALA A 41 7.54 3.14 -20.61
N SER A 42 6.66 3.89 -19.95
CA SER A 42 5.47 3.37 -19.27
C SER A 42 4.34 2.95 -20.21
N GLU A 43 4.38 3.32 -21.48
CA GLU A 43 3.48 2.81 -22.53
C GLU A 43 4.01 1.49 -23.09
N PHE A 44 5.33 1.36 -23.25
CA PHE A 44 5.99 0.13 -23.70
C PHE A 44 5.99 -1.00 -22.66
N ASP A 45 5.98 -0.67 -21.36
CA ASP A 45 5.83 -1.65 -20.27
C ASP A 45 4.43 -2.33 -20.25
N GLY A 46 3.49 -1.86 -21.10
CA GLY A 46 2.18 -2.48 -21.32
C GLY A 46 1.16 -2.24 -20.22
N GLU A 47 -0.13 -2.22 -20.58
CA GLU A 47 -1.27 -2.21 -19.65
C GLU A 47 -1.19 -3.33 -18.59
N ALA A 48 -0.45 -4.41 -18.88
CA ALA A 48 -0.24 -5.56 -18.00
C ALA A 48 0.45 -5.20 -16.67
N GLU A 49 1.40 -4.26 -16.62
CA GLU A 49 2.02 -3.83 -15.35
C GLU A 49 1.17 -2.78 -14.61
N ARG A 50 0.38 -1.98 -15.33
CA ARG A 50 -0.61 -1.08 -14.71
C ARG A 50 -1.73 -1.86 -14.01
N GLN A 51 -2.11 -3.01 -14.57
CA GLN A 51 -3.04 -3.96 -13.94
C GLN A 51 -2.41 -4.73 -12.77
N LYS A 52 -1.11 -5.01 -12.77
CA LYS A 52 -0.43 -5.68 -11.63
C LYS A 52 -0.22 -4.78 -10.40
N LYS A 53 -0.33 -3.46 -10.55
CA LYS A 53 -0.50 -2.53 -9.43
C LYS A 53 -1.97 -2.31 -9.07
N ALA A 54 -2.89 -3.14 -9.55
CA ALA A 54 -4.21 -3.23 -8.95
C ALA A 54 -4.00 -3.63 -7.48
N ARG A 55 -4.38 -2.72 -6.58
CA ARG A 55 -4.48 -2.98 -5.16
C ARG A 55 -5.12 -4.37 -4.98
N LEU A 56 -4.48 -5.28 -4.24
CA LEU A 56 -5.11 -6.55 -3.86
C LEU A 56 -6.56 -6.24 -3.47
N THR A 57 -7.48 -6.96 -4.08
CA THR A 57 -8.89 -6.93 -3.73
C THR A 57 -9.05 -7.25 -2.23
N SER A 58 -10.13 -6.77 -1.63
CA SER A 58 -10.42 -7.05 -0.21
C SER A 58 -10.38 -8.56 0.10
N GLU A 59 -10.82 -9.38 -0.84
CA GLU A 59 -10.80 -10.85 -0.73
C GLU A 59 -9.38 -11.41 -0.71
N GLU A 60 -8.50 -10.96 -1.62
CA GLU A 60 -7.10 -11.40 -1.65
C GLU A 60 -6.34 -11.00 -0.38
N LYS A 61 -6.68 -9.84 0.22
CA LYS A 61 -6.11 -9.43 1.50
C LYS A 61 -6.59 -10.32 2.65
N TRP A 62 -7.86 -10.71 2.64
CA TRP A 62 -8.40 -11.61 3.64
C TRP A 62 -7.74 -12.99 3.59
N GLN A 63 -7.61 -13.56 2.38
CA GLN A 63 -6.92 -14.83 2.16
C GLN A 63 -5.45 -14.77 2.59
N LYS A 64 -4.77 -13.66 2.34
CA LYS A 64 -3.40 -13.44 2.79
C LYS A 64 -3.31 -13.39 4.32
N ASN A 65 -4.21 -12.69 5.00
CA ASN A 65 -4.23 -12.63 6.46
C ASN A 65 -4.41 -14.03 7.06
N LEU A 66 -5.35 -14.81 6.51
CA LEU A 66 -5.58 -16.19 6.94
C LEU A 66 -4.34 -17.07 6.73
N ALA A 67 -3.68 -16.97 5.57
CA ALA A 67 -2.46 -17.72 5.28
C ALA A 67 -1.28 -17.35 6.21
N GLU A 68 -1.21 -16.08 6.65
CA GLU A 68 -0.19 -15.58 7.57
C GLU A 68 -0.54 -15.82 9.05
N GLY A 69 -1.67 -16.47 9.36
CA GLY A 69 -2.13 -16.69 10.74
C GLY A 69 -2.54 -15.40 11.46
N ARG A 70 -2.87 -14.36 10.71
CA ARG A 70 -3.29 -13.06 11.22
C ARG A 70 -4.82 -13.00 11.34
N PRO A 71 -5.35 -12.12 12.20
CA PRO A 71 -6.79 -11.89 12.29
C PRO A 71 -7.37 -11.50 10.91
N ALA A 72 -8.55 -12.03 10.58
CA ALA A 72 -9.21 -11.84 9.28
C ALA A 72 -9.25 -10.37 8.85
N ASN A 73 -9.62 -9.48 9.79
CA ASN A 73 -9.81 -8.05 9.57
C ASN A 73 -8.53 -7.22 9.85
N ALA A 74 -7.35 -7.85 9.91
CA ALA A 74 -6.09 -7.14 10.04
C ALA A 74 -5.86 -6.18 8.85
N TYR A 75 -5.45 -4.95 9.15
CA TYR A 75 -5.20 -3.88 8.17
C TYR A 75 -6.43 -3.40 7.39
N PHE A 76 -7.64 -3.83 7.77
CA PHE A 76 -8.88 -3.27 7.24
C PHE A 76 -9.27 -1.98 7.97
N PRO A 77 -9.84 -1.00 7.26
CA PRO A 77 -10.39 0.19 7.91
C PRO A 77 -11.51 -0.20 8.88
N TRP A 78 -11.74 0.62 9.90
CA TRP A 78 -12.86 0.46 10.82
C TRP A 78 -14.11 1.11 10.23
N PRO A 79 -15.14 0.34 9.79
CA PRO A 79 -16.41 0.91 9.38
C PRO A 79 -17.12 1.54 10.58
N GLU A 80 -17.98 2.52 10.33
CA GLU A 80 -18.61 3.30 11.41
C GLU A 80 -19.54 2.43 12.27
N GLU A 81 -20.14 1.41 11.66
CA GLU A 81 -20.96 0.42 12.33
C GLU A 81 -20.15 -0.43 13.33
N GLU A 82 -18.95 -0.89 12.94
CA GLU A 82 -18.05 -1.62 13.86
C GLU A 82 -17.58 -0.72 15.00
N LYS A 83 -17.32 0.57 14.71
CA LYS A 83 -16.92 1.53 15.75
C LYS A 83 -18.01 1.72 16.80
N LEU A 84 -19.27 1.81 16.36
CA LEU A 84 -20.40 1.96 17.28
C LEU A 84 -20.55 0.72 18.16
N ARG A 85 -20.51 -0.48 17.55
CA ARG A 85 -20.52 -1.75 18.28
C ARG A 85 -19.36 -1.86 19.27
N LEU A 86 -18.15 -1.48 18.84
CA LEU A 86 -16.98 -1.51 19.71
C LEU A 86 -17.17 -0.64 20.95
N ARG A 87 -17.75 0.56 20.78
CA ARG A 87 -18.09 1.45 21.90
C ARG A 87 -19.13 0.83 22.82
N GLU A 88 -20.18 0.23 22.28
CA GLU A 88 -21.25 -0.42 23.04
C GLU A 88 -20.72 -1.64 23.83
N SER A 89 -19.97 -2.53 23.19
CA SER A 89 -19.35 -3.70 23.82
C SER A 89 -18.34 -3.29 24.90
N HIS A 90 -17.54 -2.25 24.66
CA HIS A 90 -16.64 -1.70 25.68
C HIS A 90 -17.41 -1.09 26.86
N ALA A 91 -18.49 -0.34 26.60
CA ALA A 91 -19.35 0.21 27.65
C ALA A 91 -20.08 -0.88 28.45
N ALA A 92 -20.33 -2.05 27.85
CA ALA A 92 -20.85 -3.24 28.51
C ALA A 92 -19.80 -3.98 29.36
N GLY A 93 -18.54 -3.52 29.37
CA GLY A 93 -17.45 -4.10 30.16
C GLY A 93 -16.76 -5.30 29.51
N ALA A 94 -16.86 -5.46 28.19
CA ALA A 94 -16.11 -6.49 27.47
C ALA A 94 -14.59 -6.27 27.58
N THR A 95 -13.83 -7.34 27.77
CA THR A 95 -12.36 -7.26 27.81
C THR A 95 -11.77 -7.14 26.40
N LEU A 96 -10.52 -6.70 26.29
CA LEU A 96 -9.83 -6.56 25.00
C LEU A 96 -9.73 -7.88 24.25
N GLU A 97 -9.61 -9.01 24.95
CA GLU A 97 -9.57 -10.36 24.38
C GLU A 97 -10.92 -10.73 23.77
N ALA A 98 -12.03 -10.48 24.47
CA ALA A 98 -13.38 -10.74 23.96
C ALA A 98 -13.67 -9.89 22.71
N LEU A 99 -13.26 -8.62 22.72
CA LEU A 99 -13.36 -7.73 21.57
C LEU A 99 -12.45 -8.15 20.41
N SER A 100 -11.26 -8.69 20.71
CA SER A 100 -10.35 -9.20 19.69
C SER A 100 -10.98 -10.36 18.91
N ASP A 101 -11.63 -11.28 19.63
CA ASP A 101 -12.31 -12.43 19.05
C ASP A 101 -13.57 -12.02 18.28
N GLU A 102 -14.39 -11.11 18.83
CA GLU A 102 -15.63 -10.65 18.21
C GLU A 102 -15.38 -9.91 16.88
N PHE A 103 -14.37 -9.05 16.83
CA PHE A 103 -14.07 -8.22 15.65
C PHE A 103 -13.05 -8.88 14.71
N GLU A 104 -12.54 -10.07 15.06
CA GLU A 104 -11.45 -10.76 14.35
C GLU A 104 -10.27 -9.81 14.06
N ARG A 105 -9.88 -9.03 15.07
CA ARG A 105 -8.78 -8.04 15.02
C ARG A 105 -7.92 -8.24 16.25
N SER A 106 -6.61 -8.02 16.13
CA SER A 106 -5.68 -8.14 17.27
C SER A 106 -6.08 -7.22 18.44
N THR A 107 -5.87 -7.66 19.68
CA THR A 107 -6.06 -6.87 20.91
C THR A 107 -5.41 -5.48 20.84
N TRP A 108 -4.21 -5.36 20.27
CA TRP A 108 -3.54 -4.07 20.06
C TRP A 108 -4.35 -3.13 19.13
N SER A 109 -4.88 -3.65 18.03
CA SER A 109 -5.75 -2.87 17.12
C SER A 109 -7.04 -2.43 17.80
N ILE A 110 -7.60 -3.24 18.71
CA ILE A 110 -8.75 -2.84 19.53
C ILE A 110 -8.35 -1.69 20.46
N ALA A 111 -7.22 -1.84 21.17
CA ALA A 111 -6.75 -0.86 22.13
C ALA A 111 -6.51 0.52 21.50
N VAL A 112 -5.77 0.57 20.39
CA VAL A 112 -5.52 1.79 19.61
C VAL A 112 -6.82 2.43 19.13
N GLN A 113 -7.80 1.61 18.74
CA GLN A 113 -9.07 2.13 18.24
C GLN A 113 -9.92 2.74 19.37
N LEU A 114 -9.98 2.10 20.53
CA LEU A 114 -10.64 2.65 21.72
C LEU A 114 -9.97 3.93 22.21
N GLN A 115 -8.64 4.00 22.18
CA GLN A 115 -7.88 5.21 22.49
C GLN A 115 -8.23 6.36 21.52
N LYS A 116 -8.29 6.09 20.21
CA LYS A 116 -8.74 7.07 19.20
C LYS A 116 -10.17 7.56 19.42
N MET A 117 -11.03 6.73 20.02
CA MET A 117 -12.39 7.10 20.40
C MET A 117 -12.47 7.87 21.73
N GLY A 118 -11.35 8.05 22.43
CA GLY A 118 -11.32 8.65 23.76
C GLY A 118 -11.92 7.77 24.86
N LEU A 119 -12.07 6.46 24.61
CA LEU A 119 -12.66 5.50 25.55
C LEU A 119 -11.62 4.82 26.45
N MET A 120 -10.34 4.93 26.09
CA MET A 120 -9.20 4.53 26.93
C MET A 120 -8.19 5.67 27.01
N GLY A 121 -7.55 5.80 28.18
CA GLY A 121 -6.43 6.71 28.38
C GLY A 121 -5.18 6.23 27.64
N GLU A 122 -4.32 7.19 27.27
CA GLU A 122 -2.97 6.92 26.80
C GLU A 122 -2.10 6.67 28.04
N GLU A 123 -1.83 5.40 28.37
CA GLU A 123 -0.77 5.03 29.34
C GLU A 123 0.57 4.81 28.61
#